data_AF-A0A6J1RGK1-F1
#
_entry.id   AF-A0A6J1RGK1-F1
#
_cell.length_a   1.000
_cell.length_b   1.000
_cell.length_c   1.000
_cell.angle_alpha   90.00
_cell.angle_beta   90.00
_cell.angle_gamma   90.00
#
_symmetry.space_group_name_H-M   'P 1'
#
loop_
_entity.id
_entity.type
_entity.pdbx_description
1 polymer ?
#
loop_
_entity_poly.entity_id
_entity_poly.type
_entity_poly.pdbx_seq_one_letter_code
_entity_poly.pdbx_strand_id
1 'polypeptide(L)'
;MEKQAREFYLQVLIEFEKAISEDNVIDSIKNLSNLIDSISNVENKKTLRNYSDNASNSIESTNLVILACKHNKVKILEYLFDSDSRILNNLSVVTGRNSILPDDEDEMCHNAFYYAIRSCNAELLDTLISKWPGNYFAVNLGELDEILSRAYEELKLKDVPLSDEMEIFIENKLINLRFFSNNTSRQDQNVKSCLNNIRERIELILQNINLLKTDYSNTEKVDKRILFVIKFIAQNIHILKRQLRSTYDRLPWEEIEFCLVSFISSHTKRQEINLFYNATLNKSKILNYLENFAKKLEDEKDSIESVNIGKFADFPKLKREKVVAEIISSYPQFEELYDDYQQIRDIHSLMKISDYIKLALSADPKKREGQLIIIRVLQVIGEHLKNTLESPKLSNTTSELLLLSLPKNTREVIIDLRNSLSHAYSLSKRTEIEENTDASFFTGVQNDTKKIDNVITDIHYNNKIKMTKMLLKRIANSESLGEIKEIAELFSNVKLDEIISENFKMMEYVKLEKLIKELSDNVTEQTNYEKKLFKLINNIINCAESQSENIRTDYVTGFKLLKSITNFSDTLEIDHNVIKRMKICADRILKCMTPKIEPHSLKEIAELSIRIFHSVRLRIQNDKVDK
;
A
#
# COMPACT_ATOMS: atom_id res chain seq x y z
N MET A 1 67.51 6.73 -13.12
CA MET A 1 66.44 6.91 -12.13
C MET A 1 65.06 6.94 -12.79
N GLU A 2 64.79 7.81 -13.76
CA GLU A 2 63.46 7.95 -14.39
C GLU A 2 62.91 6.65 -15.03
N LYS A 3 63.78 5.83 -15.66
CA LYS A 3 63.39 4.51 -16.20
C LYS A 3 62.95 3.50 -15.12
N GLN A 4 63.63 3.49 -13.97
CA GLN A 4 63.32 2.59 -12.84
C GLN A 4 62.04 3.03 -12.11
N ALA A 5 61.82 4.34 -11.94
CA ALA A 5 60.59 4.86 -11.36
C ALA A 5 59.36 4.52 -12.22
N ARG A 6 59.49 4.63 -13.55
CA ARG A 6 58.46 4.20 -14.50
C ARG A 6 58.17 2.70 -14.44
N GLU A 7 59.20 1.86 -14.44
CA GLU A 7 59.05 0.39 -14.33
C GLU A 7 58.36 0.01 -13.01
N PHE A 8 58.72 0.65 -11.90
CA PHE A 8 58.07 0.44 -10.62
C PHE A 8 56.60 0.87 -10.63
N TYR A 9 56.27 2.03 -11.19
CA TYR A 9 54.89 2.50 -11.32
C TYR A 9 54.03 1.53 -12.15
N LEU A 10 54.54 1.07 -13.29
CA LEU A 10 53.84 0.08 -14.13
C LEU A 10 53.65 -1.26 -13.39
N GLN A 11 54.64 -1.71 -12.62
CA GLN A 11 54.50 -2.91 -11.79
C GLN A 11 53.38 -2.75 -10.75
N VAL A 12 53.26 -1.58 -10.11
CA VAL A 12 52.18 -1.31 -9.16
C VAL A 12 50.81 -1.39 -9.83
N LEU A 13 50.67 -0.91 -11.07
CA LEU A 13 49.42 -1.01 -11.84
C LEU A 13 49.06 -2.46 -12.20
N ILE A 14 50.05 -3.26 -12.60
CA ILE A 14 49.88 -4.70 -12.86
C ILE A 14 49.43 -5.44 -11.60
N GLU A 15 50.04 -5.14 -10.44
CA GLU A 15 49.63 -5.74 -9.17
C GLU A 15 48.24 -5.28 -8.74
N PHE A 16 47.81 -4.06 -9.11
CA PHE A 16 46.44 -3.58 -8.89
C PHE A 16 45.42 -4.41 -9.65
N GLU A 17 45.61 -4.58 -10.95
CA GLU A 17 44.74 -5.39 -11.79
C GLU A 17 44.65 -6.81 -11.25
N LYS A 18 45.81 -7.44 -10.98
CA LYS A 18 45.89 -8.79 -10.42
C LYS A 18 45.18 -8.90 -9.07
N ALA A 19 45.36 -7.92 -8.18
CA ALA A 19 44.72 -7.92 -6.86
C ALA A 19 43.19 -7.79 -6.93
N ILE A 20 42.64 -7.16 -7.97
CA ILE A 20 41.19 -7.08 -8.19
C ILE A 20 40.66 -8.35 -8.86
N SER A 21 41.40 -8.93 -9.80
CA SER A 21 41.01 -10.14 -10.52
C SER A 21 41.05 -11.41 -9.66
N GLU A 22 41.99 -11.48 -8.72
CA GLU A 22 42.12 -12.60 -7.77
C GLU A 22 41.25 -12.38 -6.51
N ASP A 23 40.99 -13.42 -5.71
CA ASP A 23 40.35 -13.30 -4.39
C ASP A 23 41.31 -12.74 -3.33
N ASN A 24 42.08 -11.71 -3.71
CA ASN A 24 43.03 -11.05 -2.83
C ASN A 24 42.33 -10.11 -1.85
N VAL A 25 42.96 -9.98 -0.67
CA VAL A 25 42.43 -9.23 0.47
C VAL A 25 42.44 -7.73 0.16
N ILE A 26 41.37 -7.03 0.54
CA ILE A 26 41.21 -5.57 0.40
C ILE A 26 42.41 -4.76 0.95
N ASP A 27 43.16 -5.33 1.88
CA ASP A 27 44.38 -4.75 2.45
C ASP A 27 45.50 -4.61 1.41
N SER A 28 45.61 -5.54 0.45
CA SER A 28 46.55 -5.43 -0.66
C SER A 28 46.23 -4.22 -1.53
N ILE A 29 44.94 -3.99 -1.83
CA ILE A 29 44.47 -2.83 -2.58
C ILE A 29 44.76 -1.52 -1.83
N LYS A 30 44.53 -1.48 -0.52
CA LYS A 30 44.87 -0.32 0.32
C LYS A 30 46.37 -0.02 0.31
N ASN A 31 47.21 -1.05 0.38
CA ASN A 31 48.66 -0.88 0.34
C ASN A 31 49.14 -0.36 -1.02
N LEU A 32 48.61 -0.90 -2.12
CA LEU A 32 48.92 -0.43 -3.47
C LEU A 32 48.42 1.01 -3.69
N SER A 33 47.27 1.37 -3.13
CA SER A 33 46.73 2.73 -3.14
C SER A 33 47.67 3.72 -2.44
N ASN A 34 48.15 3.38 -1.24
CA ASN A 34 49.14 4.17 -0.52
C ASN A 34 50.45 4.36 -1.30
N LEU A 35 50.87 3.34 -2.08
CA LEU A 35 52.04 3.45 -2.96
C LEU A 35 51.79 4.44 -4.10
N ILE A 36 50.64 4.37 -4.77
CA ILE A 36 50.26 5.34 -5.81
C ILE A 36 50.16 6.75 -5.25
N ASP A 37 49.59 6.92 -4.05
CA ASP A 37 49.52 8.21 -3.37
C ASP A 37 50.91 8.77 -3.08
N SER A 38 51.83 7.92 -2.61
CA SER A 38 53.23 8.29 -2.36
C SER A 38 53.94 8.72 -3.64
N ILE A 39 53.74 7.99 -4.75
CA ILE A 39 54.31 8.32 -6.06
C ILE A 39 53.70 9.64 -6.58
N SER A 40 52.39 9.83 -6.43
CA SER A 40 51.66 11.02 -6.88
C SER A 40 52.04 12.29 -6.12
N ASN A 41 52.50 12.16 -4.88
CA ASN A 41 53.00 13.28 -4.08
C ASN A 41 54.43 13.71 -4.44
N VAL A 42 55.23 12.79 -5.01
CA VAL A 42 56.64 13.03 -5.36
C VAL A 42 56.80 13.45 -6.82
N GLU A 43 56.09 12.80 -7.72
CA GLU A 43 56.20 13.02 -9.16
C GLU A 43 55.23 14.11 -9.65
N ASN A 44 55.66 14.88 -10.65
CA ASN A 44 54.77 15.88 -11.26
C ASN A 44 53.78 15.22 -12.24
N LYS A 45 52.63 15.88 -12.48
CA LYS A 45 51.56 15.36 -13.34
C LYS A 45 52.02 15.01 -14.77
N LYS A 46 52.99 15.75 -15.33
CA LYS A 46 53.49 15.51 -16.69
C LYS A 46 54.31 14.22 -16.75
N THR A 47 55.11 13.95 -15.72
CA THR A 47 55.88 12.72 -15.58
C THR A 47 54.97 11.51 -15.44
N LEU A 48 53.93 11.59 -14.60
CA LEU A 48 52.97 10.49 -14.41
C LEU A 48 52.21 10.16 -15.71
N ARG A 49 51.78 11.16 -16.49
CA ARG A 49 51.20 10.94 -17.82
C ARG A 49 52.14 10.18 -18.74
N ASN A 50 53.41 10.58 -18.81
CA ASN A 50 54.41 9.88 -19.61
C ASN A 50 54.64 8.42 -19.15
N TYR A 51 54.36 8.10 -17.89
CA TYR A 51 54.47 6.71 -17.39
C TYR A 51 53.29 5.86 -17.84
N SER A 52 52.08 6.42 -17.85
CA SER A 52 50.87 5.72 -18.25
C SER A 52 50.61 5.64 -19.75
N ASP A 53 51.17 6.54 -20.57
CA ASP A 53 51.13 6.47 -22.04
C ASP A 53 52.03 5.34 -22.61
N ASN A 54 52.34 4.33 -21.79
CA ASN A 54 53.17 3.20 -22.15
C ASN A 54 52.28 1.98 -22.46
N ALA A 55 52.51 1.31 -23.58
CA ALA A 55 51.76 0.12 -23.99
C ALA A 55 51.80 -1.07 -22.99
N SER A 56 52.66 -1.02 -21.97
CA SER A 56 52.69 -1.99 -20.86
C SER A 56 51.79 -1.60 -19.68
N ASN A 57 51.03 -0.50 -19.81
CA ASN A 57 50.07 -0.07 -18.79
C ASN A 57 48.84 -0.96 -18.83
N SER A 58 48.68 -1.78 -17.80
CA SER A 58 47.64 -2.82 -17.75
C SER A 58 46.24 -2.27 -17.47
N ILE A 59 46.13 -0.98 -17.12
CA ILE A 59 44.86 -0.26 -16.97
C ILE A 59 44.67 0.84 -18.03
N GLU A 60 45.40 0.80 -19.15
CA GLU A 60 45.28 1.80 -20.23
C GLU A 60 43.88 1.81 -20.86
N SER A 61 43.33 0.62 -21.11
CA SER A 61 42.04 0.40 -21.75
C SER A 61 40.91 0.12 -20.76
N THR A 62 41.08 0.40 -19.46
CA THR A 62 40.04 0.15 -18.44
C THR A 62 40.22 1.07 -17.23
N ASN A 63 39.40 0.90 -16.19
CA ASN A 63 39.60 1.58 -14.92
C ASN A 63 39.27 0.65 -13.74
N LEU A 64 39.69 1.04 -12.53
CA LEU A 64 39.51 0.20 -11.33
C LEU A 64 38.03 -0.08 -11.00
N VAL A 65 37.10 0.81 -11.39
CA VAL A 65 35.66 0.62 -11.20
C VAL A 65 35.15 -0.47 -12.13
N ILE A 66 35.50 -0.42 -13.42
CA ILE A 66 35.15 -1.46 -14.40
C ILE A 66 35.72 -2.80 -13.97
N LEU A 67 37.00 -2.86 -13.56
CA LEU A 67 37.63 -4.09 -13.07
C LEU A 67 36.92 -4.65 -11.82
N ALA A 68 36.58 -3.81 -10.85
CA ALA A 68 35.85 -4.23 -9.66
C ALA A 68 34.46 -4.79 -10.01
N CYS A 69 33.77 -4.18 -10.99
CA CYS A 69 32.49 -4.67 -11.48
C CYS A 69 32.62 -5.98 -12.27
N LYS A 70 33.61 -6.08 -13.16
CA LYS A 70 33.93 -7.25 -14.00
C LYS A 70 34.23 -8.49 -13.17
N HIS A 71 34.89 -8.32 -12.03
CA HIS A 71 35.25 -9.40 -11.10
C HIS A 71 34.33 -9.53 -9.87
N ASN A 72 33.19 -8.83 -9.87
CA ASN A 72 32.17 -8.88 -8.81
C ASN A 72 32.72 -8.58 -7.39
N LYS A 73 33.49 -7.50 -7.24
CA LYS A 73 34.19 -7.14 -6.00
C LYS A 73 33.54 -5.96 -5.27
N VAL A 74 32.43 -6.20 -4.58
CA VAL A 74 31.66 -5.16 -3.84
C VAL A 74 32.53 -4.36 -2.88
N LYS A 75 33.27 -5.03 -1.98
CA LYS A 75 34.11 -4.35 -0.97
C LYS A 75 35.21 -3.49 -1.56
N ILE A 76 35.77 -3.90 -2.70
CA ILE A 76 36.78 -3.10 -3.41
C ILE A 76 36.11 -1.86 -3.99
N LEU A 77 34.95 -2.01 -4.66
CA LEU A 77 34.18 -0.88 -5.17
C LEU A 77 33.81 0.13 -4.07
N GLU A 78 33.39 -0.34 -2.90
CA GLU A 78 33.13 0.52 -1.74
C GLU A 78 34.36 1.30 -1.30
N TYR A 79 35.53 0.67 -1.27
CA TYR A 79 36.79 1.35 -0.94
C TYR A 79 37.22 2.36 -2.01
N LEU A 80 37.02 2.04 -3.29
CA LEU A 80 37.32 2.96 -4.39
C LEU A 80 36.47 4.23 -4.31
N PHE A 81 35.22 4.11 -3.83
CA PHE A 81 34.28 5.22 -3.67
C PHE A 81 34.32 5.90 -2.30
N ASP A 82 35.15 5.42 -1.38
CA ASP A 82 35.33 6.04 -0.07
C ASP A 82 35.91 7.46 -0.24
N SER A 83 35.34 8.44 0.46
CA SER A 83 35.79 9.83 0.42
C SER A 83 37.24 10.00 0.88
N ASP A 84 37.73 9.08 1.71
CA ASP A 84 39.12 9.08 2.17
C ASP A 84 40.09 8.51 1.11
N SER A 85 39.57 7.83 0.09
CA SER A 85 40.35 7.22 -0.99
C SER A 85 40.64 8.22 -2.11
N ARG A 86 41.92 8.50 -2.36
CA ARG A 86 42.36 9.39 -3.45
C ARG A 86 42.67 8.67 -4.75
N ILE A 87 42.57 7.34 -4.74
CA ILE A 87 43.09 6.49 -5.82
C ILE A 87 42.45 6.80 -7.18
N LEU A 88 41.12 6.99 -7.21
CA LEU A 88 40.42 7.29 -8.46
C LEU A 88 40.86 8.63 -9.04
N ASN A 89 41.05 9.64 -8.19
CA ASN A 89 41.53 10.97 -8.62
C ASN A 89 42.99 10.91 -9.07
N ASN A 90 43.83 10.16 -8.35
CA ASN A 90 45.25 10.03 -8.67
C ASN A 90 45.46 9.31 -10.01
N LEU A 91 44.65 8.29 -10.31
CA LEU A 91 44.70 7.58 -11.59
C LEU A 91 43.98 8.33 -12.73
N SER A 92 42.92 9.11 -12.46
CA SER A 92 42.21 9.87 -13.50
C SER A 92 43.01 11.05 -14.05
N VAL A 93 43.80 11.73 -13.19
CA VAL A 93 44.67 12.86 -13.59
C VAL A 93 45.71 12.46 -14.65
N VAL A 94 46.03 11.16 -14.71
CA VAL A 94 47.03 10.55 -15.56
C VAL A 94 46.51 10.25 -16.98
N THR A 95 45.20 10.17 -17.19
CA THR A 95 44.57 10.01 -18.54
C THR A 95 44.07 11.32 -19.14
N GLY A 96 44.36 12.47 -18.49
CA GLY A 96 43.90 13.77 -18.98
C GLY A 96 42.56 14.25 -18.42
N ARG A 97 41.85 13.41 -17.67
CA ARG A 97 40.52 13.69 -17.12
C ARG A 97 40.59 14.08 -15.64
N ASN A 98 39.62 14.88 -15.19
CA ASN A 98 39.54 15.29 -13.78
C ASN A 98 38.70 14.32 -12.93
N SER A 99 37.97 13.39 -13.56
CA SER A 99 37.09 12.41 -12.91
C SER A 99 36.85 11.20 -13.82
N ILE A 100 36.53 10.06 -13.21
CA ILE A 100 35.96 8.88 -13.89
C ILE A 100 34.53 9.17 -14.36
N LEU A 101 34.13 8.61 -15.50
CA LEU A 101 32.78 8.77 -16.04
C LEU A 101 31.99 7.46 -16.00
N PRO A 102 30.67 7.51 -15.78
CA PRO A 102 29.79 6.34 -15.82
C PRO A 102 29.79 5.54 -17.13
N ASP A 103 30.06 6.22 -18.24
CA ASP A 103 30.08 5.67 -19.60
C ASP A 103 31.48 5.26 -20.06
N ASP A 104 32.49 5.28 -19.17
CA ASP A 104 33.81 4.73 -19.47
C ASP A 104 33.70 3.25 -19.85
N GLU A 105 34.26 2.89 -21.00
CA GLU A 105 34.26 1.53 -21.56
C GLU A 105 35.64 0.91 -21.49
N ASP A 106 35.70 -0.42 -21.37
CA ASP A 106 36.94 -1.18 -21.51
C ASP A 106 37.26 -1.54 -22.96
N GLU A 107 38.36 -2.28 -23.18
CA GLU A 107 38.76 -2.83 -24.48
C GLU A 107 37.70 -3.70 -25.19
N MET A 108 36.70 -4.21 -24.45
CA MET A 108 35.58 -4.97 -25.01
C MET A 108 34.37 -4.07 -25.34
N CYS A 109 34.54 -2.75 -25.23
CA CYS A 109 33.50 -1.73 -25.33
C CYS A 109 32.38 -1.90 -24.29
N HIS A 110 32.74 -2.37 -23.08
CA HIS A 110 31.79 -2.57 -21.98
C HIS A 110 32.08 -1.66 -20.81
N ASN A 111 31.03 -1.01 -20.31
CA ASN A 111 31.13 -0.15 -19.13
C ASN A 111 30.91 -0.92 -17.82
N ALA A 112 31.12 -0.24 -16.68
CA ALA A 112 30.96 -0.83 -15.35
C ALA A 112 29.54 -1.35 -15.09
N PHE A 113 28.51 -0.70 -15.64
CA PHE A 113 27.11 -1.11 -15.48
C PHE A 113 26.81 -2.43 -16.20
N TYR A 114 27.32 -2.63 -17.41
CA TYR A 114 27.22 -3.91 -18.12
C TYR A 114 27.74 -5.07 -17.27
N TYR A 115 28.95 -4.92 -16.71
CA TYR A 115 29.55 -5.95 -15.88
C TYR A 115 28.83 -6.14 -14.55
N ALA A 116 28.41 -5.05 -13.90
CA ALA A 116 27.67 -5.12 -12.65
C ALA A 116 26.35 -5.88 -12.81
N ILE A 117 25.60 -5.62 -13.88
CA ILE A 117 24.37 -6.35 -14.21
C ILE A 117 24.68 -7.82 -14.51
N ARG A 118 25.65 -8.08 -15.40
CA ARG A 118 26.04 -9.43 -15.80
C ARG A 118 26.47 -10.32 -14.63
N SER A 119 27.04 -9.72 -13.57
CA SER A 119 27.46 -10.45 -12.37
C SER A 119 26.30 -11.07 -11.57
N CYS A 120 25.06 -10.65 -11.85
CA CYS A 120 23.86 -11.01 -11.07
C CYS A 120 23.95 -10.68 -9.56
N ASN A 121 24.86 -9.78 -9.17
CA ASN A 121 24.96 -9.27 -7.81
C ASN A 121 24.30 -7.89 -7.67
N ALA A 122 23.07 -7.86 -7.13
CA ALA A 122 22.32 -6.62 -6.94
C ALA A 122 23.00 -5.64 -5.98
N GLU A 123 23.76 -6.13 -4.99
CA GLU A 123 24.52 -5.30 -4.05
C GLU A 123 25.64 -4.53 -4.77
N LEU A 124 26.31 -5.16 -5.73
CA LEU A 124 27.34 -4.52 -6.54
C LEU A 124 26.76 -3.38 -7.37
N LEU A 125 25.63 -3.63 -8.05
CA LEU A 125 24.95 -2.61 -8.85
C LEU A 125 24.39 -1.49 -7.98
N ASP A 126 23.80 -1.80 -6.82
CA ASP A 126 23.30 -0.78 -5.90
C ASP A 126 24.45 0.07 -5.32
N THR A 127 25.59 -0.55 -5.02
CA THR A 127 26.82 0.16 -4.60
C THR A 127 27.31 1.08 -5.71
N LEU A 128 27.34 0.59 -6.96
CA LEU A 128 27.74 1.38 -8.13
C LEU A 128 26.88 2.64 -8.29
N ILE A 129 25.57 2.51 -8.10
CA ILE A 129 24.61 3.61 -8.23
C ILE A 129 24.65 4.55 -7.03
N SER A 130 24.56 4.01 -5.81
CA SER A 130 24.31 4.80 -4.60
C SER A 130 25.56 5.47 -4.05
N LYS A 131 26.75 4.90 -4.29
CA LYS A 131 28.02 5.40 -3.78
C LYS A 131 28.89 6.06 -4.85
N TRP A 132 28.38 6.28 -6.07
CA TRP A 132 29.16 6.92 -7.13
C TRP A 132 29.76 8.26 -6.62
N PRO A 133 31.05 8.54 -6.87
CA PRO A 133 31.74 9.69 -6.30
C PRO A 133 31.00 11.01 -6.49
N GLY A 134 30.96 11.82 -5.43
CA GLY A 134 30.26 13.11 -5.44
C GLY A 134 28.73 13.01 -5.47
N ASN A 135 28.16 11.83 -5.23
CA ASN A 135 26.71 11.59 -5.32
C ASN A 135 26.14 11.94 -6.70
N TYR A 136 26.91 11.62 -7.75
CA TYR A 136 26.67 12.03 -9.14
C TYR A 136 25.24 11.75 -9.62
N PHE A 137 24.73 10.55 -9.36
CA PHE A 137 23.40 10.16 -9.84
C PHE A 137 22.24 10.79 -9.07
N ALA A 138 22.48 11.46 -7.93
CA ALA A 138 21.42 12.24 -7.28
C ALA A 138 20.98 13.46 -8.10
N VAL A 139 21.85 13.96 -8.99
CA VAL A 139 21.59 15.09 -9.91
C VAL A 139 21.47 14.67 -11.37
N ASN A 140 22.09 13.55 -11.77
CA ASN A 140 22.11 13.06 -13.16
C ASN A 140 21.23 11.82 -13.38
N LEU A 141 19.95 11.90 -12.97
CA LEU A 141 19.01 10.76 -13.06
C LEU A 141 18.74 10.30 -14.50
N GLY A 142 18.75 11.22 -15.48
CA GLY A 142 18.52 10.88 -16.88
C GLY A 142 19.65 10.06 -17.50
N GLU A 143 20.90 10.41 -17.19
CA GLU A 143 22.08 9.64 -17.60
C GLU A 143 22.09 8.25 -16.95
N LEU A 144 21.69 8.16 -15.68
CA LEU A 144 21.54 6.87 -15.01
C LEU A 144 20.50 5.98 -15.72
N ASP A 145 19.35 6.54 -16.12
CA ASP A 145 18.33 5.81 -16.86
C ASP A 145 18.88 5.32 -18.20
N GLU A 146 19.58 6.17 -18.94
CA GLU A 146 20.15 5.83 -20.25
C GLU A 146 21.21 4.72 -20.15
N ILE A 147 22.17 4.85 -19.22
CA ILE A 147 23.26 3.88 -19.06
C ILE A 147 22.74 2.53 -18.57
N LEU A 148 21.83 2.53 -17.58
CA LEU A 148 21.20 1.29 -17.12
C LEU A 148 20.37 0.62 -18.21
N SER A 149 19.58 1.40 -18.97
CA SER A 149 18.74 0.87 -20.04
C SER A 149 19.60 0.25 -21.13
N ARG A 150 20.63 0.97 -21.60
CA ARG A 150 21.53 0.50 -22.65
C ARG A 150 22.26 -0.78 -22.24
N ALA A 151 22.82 -0.83 -21.04
CA ALA A 151 23.52 -1.99 -20.54
C ALA A 151 22.58 -3.21 -20.39
N TYR A 152 21.36 -3.00 -19.89
CA TYR A 152 20.37 -4.06 -19.73
C TYR A 152 19.85 -4.58 -21.08
N GLU A 153 19.51 -3.69 -22.01
CA GLU A 153 19.08 -4.03 -23.36
C GLU A 153 20.17 -4.79 -24.12
N GLU A 154 21.44 -4.36 -24.02
CA GLU A 154 22.54 -5.07 -24.65
C GLU A 154 22.66 -6.50 -24.12
N LEU A 155 22.53 -6.72 -22.81
CA LEU A 155 22.57 -8.05 -22.20
C LEU A 155 21.40 -8.93 -22.65
N LYS A 156 20.20 -8.35 -22.75
CA LYS A 156 19.01 -9.04 -23.28
C LYS A 156 19.16 -9.40 -24.76
N LEU A 157 19.65 -8.48 -25.59
CA LEU A 157 19.89 -8.72 -27.02
C LEU A 157 20.96 -9.79 -27.27
N LYS A 158 21.92 -9.94 -26.34
CA LYS A 158 22.97 -10.96 -26.39
C LYS A 158 22.55 -12.28 -25.72
N ASP A 159 21.30 -12.42 -25.29
CA ASP A 159 20.77 -13.58 -24.56
C ASP A 159 21.64 -13.99 -23.36
N VAL A 160 22.22 -13.01 -22.65
CA VAL A 160 23.01 -13.27 -21.45
C VAL A 160 22.05 -13.65 -20.32
N PRO A 161 22.21 -14.83 -19.68
CA PRO A 161 21.32 -15.25 -18.61
C PRO A 161 21.49 -14.36 -17.38
N LEU A 162 20.40 -13.74 -16.93
CA LEU A 162 20.34 -12.95 -15.70
C LEU A 162 19.47 -13.67 -14.67
N SER A 163 19.75 -13.44 -13.39
CA SER A 163 18.89 -13.94 -12.31
C SER A 163 17.60 -13.11 -12.24
N ASP A 164 16.48 -13.74 -11.86
CA ASP A 164 15.20 -13.02 -11.65
C ASP A 164 15.35 -11.85 -10.67
N GLU A 165 16.21 -12.00 -9.66
CA GLU A 165 16.50 -10.95 -8.69
C GLU A 165 17.17 -9.72 -9.33
N MET A 166 18.14 -9.93 -10.22
CA MET A 166 18.81 -8.85 -10.93
C MET A 166 17.87 -8.17 -11.93
N GLU A 167 17.08 -8.93 -12.68
CA GLU A 167 16.08 -8.38 -13.61
C GLU A 167 15.06 -7.49 -12.88
N ILE A 168 14.47 -8.01 -11.79
CA ILE A 168 13.54 -7.25 -10.94
C ILE A 168 14.22 -6.00 -10.37
N PHE A 169 15.48 -6.10 -9.94
CA PHE A 169 16.20 -4.98 -9.37
C PHE A 169 16.38 -3.83 -10.38
N ILE A 170 16.85 -4.15 -11.59
CA ILE A 170 17.08 -3.17 -12.67
C ILE A 170 15.78 -2.56 -13.14
N GLU A 171 14.78 -3.40 -13.43
CA GLU A 171 13.48 -2.93 -13.90
C GLU A 171 12.85 -2.02 -12.83
N ASN A 172 12.93 -2.37 -11.55
CA ASN A 172 12.46 -1.50 -10.45
C ASN A 172 13.22 -0.16 -10.41
N LYS A 173 14.54 -0.15 -10.64
CA LYS A 173 15.33 1.10 -10.68
C LYS A 173 14.94 1.97 -11.87
N LEU A 174 14.90 1.41 -13.09
CA LEU A 174 14.48 2.11 -14.30
C LEU A 174 13.06 2.68 -14.16
N ILE A 175 12.15 1.90 -13.60
CA ILE A 175 10.80 2.34 -13.28
C ILE A 175 10.86 3.54 -12.33
N ASN A 176 11.52 3.42 -11.18
CA ASN A 176 11.59 4.53 -10.23
C ASN A 176 12.24 5.78 -10.85
N LEU A 177 13.25 5.63 -11.72
CA LEU A 177 13.85 6.73 -12.46
C LEU A 177 12.82 7.40 -13.38
N ARG A 178 12.08 6.64 -14.20
CA ARG A 178 11.08 7.16 -15.13
C ARG A 178 9.79 7.67 -14.45
N PHE A 179 9.54 7.25 -13.21
CA PHE A 179 8.39 7.66 -12.39
C PHE A 179 8.67 8.89 -11.52
N PHE A 180 9.86 8.97 -10.90
CA PHE A 180 10.23 10.00 -9.93
C PHE A 180 11.31 10.96 -10.43
N SER A 181 11.89 10.76 -11.62
CA SER A 181 12.60 11.84 -12.29
C SER A 181 11.59 12.96 -12.50
N ASN A 182 11.82 14.05 -11.79
CA ASN A 182 11.01 15.23 -11.95
C ASN A 182 11.04 15.60 -13.44
N ASN A 183 9.87 15.66 -14.05
CA ASN A 183 9.58 16.67 -15.06
C ASN A 183 9.68 18.05 -14.37
N THR A 184 10.89 18.43 -13.94
CA THR A 184 11.30 19.75 -13.49
C THR A 184 11.26 20.68 -14.69
N SER A 185 10.04 21.04 -15.08
CA SER A 185 9.60 22.25 -15.81
C SER A 185 8.27 21.92 -16.47
N ARG A 186 7.18 22.12 -15.71
CA ARG A 186 5.81 22.12 -16.21
C ARG A 186 5.51 23.30 -17.16
N GLN A 187 6.50 23.87 -17.84
CA GLN A 187 6.33 25.08 -18.64
C GLN A 187 6.47 24.89 -20.15
N ASP A 188 7.05 23.82 -20.69
CA ASP A 188 7.18 23.68 -22.16
C ASP A 188 7.16 22.22 -22.67
N GLN A 189 6.34 21.34 -22.11
CA GLN A 189 6.09 20.05 -22.76
C GLN A 189 5.18 20.26 -23.98
N ASN A 190 5.74 20.07 -25.18
CA ASN A 190 5.00 20.04 -26.42
C ASN A 190 3.80 19.08 -26.28
N VAL A 191 2.62 19.56 -26.64
CA VAL A 191 1.31 18.87 -26.54
C VAL A 191 1.36 17.44 -27.10
N LYS A 192 2.15 17.23 -28.17
CA LYS A 192 2.38 15.93 -28.81
C LYS A 192 3.20 14.95 -27.94
N SER A 193 4.17 15.45 -27.17
CA SER A 193 4.99 14.63 -26.27
C SER A 193 4.18 14.10 -25.08
N CYS A 194 3.23 14.89 -24.57
CA CYS A 194 2.34 14.47 -23.48
C CYS A 194 1.41 13.31 -23.90
N LEU A 195 0.79 13.41 -25.09
CA LEU A 195 -0.05 12.34 -25.63
C LEU A 195 0.73 11.05 -25.91
N ASN A 196 1.94 11.18 -26.47
CA ASN A 196 2.80 10.02 -26.71
C ASN A 196 3.14 9.31 -25.40
N ASN A 197 3.47 10.07 -24.32
CA ASN A 197 3.74 9.49 -23.01
C ASN A 197 2.52 8.75 -22.43
N ILE A 198 1.32 9.35 -22.54
CA ILE A 198 0.07 8.70 -22.12
C ILE A 198 -0.14 7.39 -22.89
N ARG A 199 0.06 7.40 -24.21
CA ARG A 199 -0.08 6.22 -25.08
C ARG A 199 0.92 5.13 -24.70
N GLU A 200 2.19 5.47 -24.59
CA GLU A 200 3.25 4.54 -24.21
C GLU A 200 2.94 3.88 -22.86
N ARG A 201 2.44 4.65 -21.88
CA ARG A 201 2.03 4.10 -20.58
C ARG A 201 0.82 3.17 -20.66
N ILE A 202 -0.18 3.51 -21.47
CA ILE A 202 -1.32 2.63 -21.73
C ILE A 202 -0.82 1.31 -22.34
N GLU A 203 0.05 1.39 -23.36
CA GLU A 203 0.64 0.22 -24.01
C GLU A 203 1.45 -0.64 -23.04
N LEU A 204 2.25 -0.01 -22.18
CA LEU A 204 3.00 -0.70 -21.12
C LEU A 204 2.06 -1.42 -20.15
N ILE A 205 0.96 -0.81 -19.71
CA ILE A 205 -0.04 -1.49 -18.88
C ILE A 205 -0.59 -2.72 -19.60
N LEU A 206 -1.04 -2.56 -20.84
CA LEU A 206 -1.67 -3.62 -21.63
C LEU A 206 -0.70 -4.79 -21.86
N GLN A 207 0.55 -4.50 -22.21
CA GLN A 207 1.61 -5.51 -22.38
C GLN A 207 1.87 -6.28 -21.08
N ASN A 208 1.94 -5.59 -19.94
CA ASN A 208 2.19 -6.25 -18.65
C ASN A 208 0.99 -7.06 -18.15
N ILE A 209 -0.23 -6.62 -18.43
CA ILE A 209 -1.43 -7.43 -18.16
C ILE A 209 -1.43 -8.69 -19.02
N ASN A 210 -1.07 -8.57 -20.31
CA ASN A 210 -0.94 -9.73 -21.19
C ASN A 210 0.16 -10.70 -20.72
N LEU A 211 1.32 -10.19 -20.28
CA LEU A 211 2.39 -11.01 -19.69
C LEU A 211 1.89 -11.82 -18.48
N LEU A 212 1.17 -11.17 -17.55
CA LEU A 212 0.57 -11.85 -16.40
C LEU A 212 -0.40 -12.96 -16.82
N LYS A 213 -1.15 -12.73 -17.91
CA LYS A 213 -2.11 -13.70 -18.44
C LYS A 213 -1.43 -14.87 -19.15
N THR A 214 -0.45 -14.63 -20.02
CA THR A 214 0.18 -15.72 -20.80
C THR A 214 1.10 -16.56 -19.96
N ASP A 215 1.91 -15.92 -19.11
CA ASP A 215 3.07 -16.59 -18.50
C ASP A 215 2.77 -17.04 -17.07
N TYR A 216 1.79 -16.41 -16.41
CA TYR A 216 1.52 -16.62 -14.98
C TYR A 216 0.11 -17.09 -14.65
N SER A 217 -0.79 -17.31 -15.61
CA SER A 217 -2.15 -17.80 -15.31
C SER A 217 -2.16 -19.19 -14.66
N ASN A 218 -1.22 -20.06 -15.03
CA ASN A 218 -1.20 -21.45 -14.57
C ASN A 218 -0.34 -21.69 -13.32
N THR A 219 0.38 -20.67 -12.83
CA THR A 219 1.18 -20.84 -11.61
C THR A 219 0.28 -20.75 -10.39
N GLU A 220 0.33 -21.72 -9.46
CA GLU A 220 -0.53 -21.68 -8.27
C GLU A 220 -0.10 -20.57 -7.30
N LYS A 221 1.20 -20.31 -7.17
CA LYS A 221 1.74 -19.38 -6.17
C LYS A 221 2.01 -17.99 -6.74
N VAL A 222 1.82 -16.99 -5.89
CA VAL A 222 2.21 -15.60 -6.14
C VAL A 222 3.68 -15.45 -5.80
N ASP A 223 4.53 -15.32 -6.82
CA ASP A 223 5.96 -15.11 -6.65
C ASP A 223 6.34 -13.62 -6.68
N LYS A 224 7.65 -13.33 -6.48
CA LYS A 224 8.17 -11.95 -6.48
C LYS A 224 7.98 -11.26 -7.84
N ARG A 225 7.98 -12.01 -8.94
CA ARG A 225 7.90 -11.47 -10.31
C ARG A 225 6.48 -11.04 -10.64
N ILE A 226 5.47 -11.83 -10.27
CA ILE A 226 4.06 -11.44 -10.36
C ILE A 226 3.81 -10.15 -9.57
N LEU A 227 4.27 -10.09 -8.32
CA LEU A 227 4.11 -8.89 -7.48
C LEU A 227 4.79 -7.67 -8.08
N PHE A 228 5.95 -7.87 -8.70
CA PHE A 228 6.70 -6.81 -9.36
C PHE A 228 5.94 -6.24 -10.58
N VAL A 229 5.42 -7.11 -11.45
CA VAL A 229 4.64 -6.69 -12.61
C VAL A 229 3.35 -5.99 -12.19
N ILE A 230 2.64 -6.51 -11.17
CA ILE A 230 1.44 -5.85 -10.62
C ILE A 230 1.77 -4.48 -10.03
N LYS A 231 2.92 -4.34 -9.35
CA LYS A 231 3.40 -3.04 -8.84
C LYS A 231 3.63 -2.06 -9.99
N PHE A 232 4.25 -2.49 -11.08
CA PHE A 232 4.48 -1.65 -12.25
C PHE A 232 3.17 -1.19 -12.89
N ILE A 233 2.19 -2.09 -13.03
CA ILE A 233 0.85 -1.74 -13.54
C ILE A 233 0.21 -0.69 -12.63
N ALA A 234 0.19 -0.93 -11.31
CA ALA A 234 -0.40 0.00 -10.34
C ALA A 234 0.24 1.40 -10.39
N GLN A 235 1.57 1.47 -10.56
CA GLN A 235 2.28 2.74 -10.70
C GLN A 235 1.85 3.49 -11.98
N ASN A 236 1.76 2.81 -13.13
CA ASN A 236 1.31 3.46 -14.37
C ASN A 236 -0.15 3.94 -14.27
N ILE A 237 -1.03 3.15 -13.65
CA ILE A 237 -2.41 3.54 -13.34
C ILE A 237 -2.44 4.81 -12.47
N HIS A 238 -1.60 4.90 -11.44
CA HIS A 238 -1.49 6.06 -10.57
C HIS A 238 -1.18 7.37 -11.33
N ILE A 239 -0.33 7.29 -12.37
CA ILE A 239 -0.02 8.43 -13.22
C ILE A 239 -1.17 8.72 -14.18
N LEU A 240 -1.64 7.70 -14.90
CA LEU A 240 -2.65 7.86 -15.94
C LEU A 240 -3.95 8.42 -15.38
N LYS A 241 -4.42 7.97 -14.20
CA LYS A 241 -5.64 8.51 -13.60
C LYS A 241 -5.54 10.02 -13.32
N ARG A 242 -4.35 10.54 -12.99
CA ARG A 242 -4.13 11.98 -12.77
C ARG A 242 -4.10 12.77 -14.08
N GLN A 243 -3.66 12.13 -15.16
CA GLN A 243 -3.59 12.73 -16.49
C GLN A 243 -4.93 12.66 -17.24
N LEU A 244 -5.72 11.62 -16.99
CA LEU A 244 -6.98 11.28 -17.67
C LEU A 244 -8.18 11.43 -16.72
N ARG A 245 -8.26 12.54 -15.98
CA ARG A 245 -9.35 12.79 -15.01
C ARG A 245 -10.73 12.76 -15.66
N SER A 246 -10.81 13.13 -16.93
CA SER A 246 -12.06 13.12 -17.70
C SER A 246 -12.60 11.73 -18.04
N THR A 247 -11.91 10.64 -17.71
CA THR A 247 -12.37 9.27 -17.95
C THR A 247 -12.84 8.56 -16.69
N TYR A 248 -12.92 9.28 -15.55
CA TYR A 248 -13.44 8.72 -14.29
C TYR A 248 -14.92 8.28 -14.36
N ASP A 249 -15.64 8.72 -15.39
CA ASP A 249 -17.01 8.29 -15.70
C ASP A 249 -17.08 6.99 -16.53
N ARG A 250 -15.93 6.48 -16.97
CA ARG A 250 -15.83 5.31 -17.88
C ARG A 250 -14.91 4.22 -17.35
N LEU A 251 -13.89 4.59 -16.57
CA LEU A 251 -12.86 3.69 -16.06
C LEU A 251 -12.81 3.69 -14.52
N PRO A 252 -12.73 2.50 -13.88
CA PRO A 252 -12.69 2.35 -12.43
C PRO A 252 -11.27 2.54 -11.88
N TRP A 253 -10.70 3.75 -12.06
CA TRP A 253 -9.30 4.05 -11.76
C TRP A 253 -8.90 3.81 -10.30
N GLU A 254 -9.71 4.31 -9.37
CA GLU A 254 -9.41 4.23 -7.93
C GLU A 254 -9.57 2.80 -7.41
N GLU A 255 -10.54 2.07 -7.95
CA GLU A 255 -10.86 0.70 -7.57
C GLU A 255 -9.74 -0.24 -7.97
N ILE A 256 -9.31 -0.19 -9.23
CA ILE A 256 -8.26 -1.07 -9.72
C ILE A 256 -6.93 -0.77 -9.03
N GLU A 257 -6.51 0.49 -8.89
CA GLU A 257 -5.26 0.84 -8.21
C GLU A 257 -5.29 0.35 -6.76
N PHE A 258 -6.38 0.61 -6.04
CA PHE A 258 -6.50 0.21 -4.64
C PHE A 258 -6.43 -1.31 -4.47
N CYS A 259 -7.10 -2.08 -5.33
CA CYS A 259 -7.07 -3.53 -5.29
C CYS A 259 -5.65 -4.07 -5.55
N LEU A 260 -4.95 -3.55 -6.57
CA LEU A 260 -3.56 -3.96 -6.86
C LEU A 260 -2.62 -3.61 -5.70
N VAL A 261 -2.71 -2.39 -5.15
CA VAL A 261 -1.87 -1.97 -4.02
C VAL A 261 -2.16 -2.79 -2.76
N SER A 262 -3.43 -3.10 -2.49
CA SER A 262 -3.83 -3.93 -1.35
C SER A 262 -3.32 -5.36 -1.49
N PHE A 263 -3.39 -5.93 -2.70
CA PHE A 263 -2.85 -7.25 -3.03
C PHE A 263 -1.33 -7.31 -2.85
N ILE A 264 -0.58 -6.32 -3.36
CA ILE A 264 0.88 -6.24 -3.13
C ILE A 264 1.19 -6.11 -1.64
N SER A 265 0.47 -5.24 -0.94
CA SER A 265 0.69 -5.01 0.49
C SER A 265 0.46 -6.28 1.32
N SER A 266 -0.54 -7.09 0.97
CA SER A 266 -0.87 -8.32 1.71
C SER A 266 0.16 -9.43 1.54
N HIS A 267 0.94 -9.40 0.46
CA HIS A 267 2.03 -10.34 0.20
C HIS A 267 3.41 -9.85 0.65
N THR A 268 3.56 -8.55 0.96
CA THR A 268 4.85 -7.93 1.31
C THR A 268 4.98 -7.54 2.77
N LYS A 269 3.86 -7.25 3.45
CA LYS A 269 3.85 -6.80 4.85
C LYS A 269 3.03 -7.76 5.67
N ARG A 270 3.43 -8.01 6.92
CA ARG A 270 2.61 -8.76 7.88
C ARG A 270 1.68 -7.80 8.64
N GLN A 271 0.38 -7.84 8.37
CA GLN A 271 -0.63 -6.97 8.98
C GLN A 271 -1.92 -7.73 9.27
N GLU A 272 -2.74 -7.23 10.20
CA GLU A 272 -4.05 -7.84 10.52
C GLU A 272 -5.03 -7.73 9.35
N ILE A 273 -5.04 -6.57 8.66
CA ILE A 273 -5.94 -6.29 7.53
C ILE A 273 -5.78 -7.27 6.37
N ASN A 274 -4.60 -7.92 6.27
CA ASN A 274 -4.29 -8.85 5.20
C ASN A 274 -5.24 -10.05 5.16
N LEU A 275 -5.89 -10.42 6.27
CA LEU A 275 -6.91 -11.47 6.24
C LEU A 275 -8.07 -11.08 5.33
N PHE A 276 -8.51 -9.82 5.41
CA PHE A 276 -9.57 -9.31 4.54
C PHE A 276 -9.09 -9.18 3.10
N TYR A 277 -7.88 -8.66 2.90
CA TYR A 277 -7.31 -8.54 1.55
C TYR A 277 -7.13 -9.89 0.87
N ASN A 278 -6.52 -10.88 1.53
CA ASN A 278 -6.27 -12.18 0.93
C ASN A 278 -7.58 -12.94 0.67
N ALA A 279 -8.56 -12.83 1.57
CA ALA A 279 -9.83 -13.52 1.40
C ALA A 279 -10.71 -12.92 0.29
N THR A 280 -10.61 -11.61 0.06
CA THR A 280 -11.36 -10.91 -0.99
C THR A 280 -10.60 -10.87 -2.32
N LEU A 281 -9.30 -10.54 -2.31
CA LEU A 281 -8.43 -10.36 -3.48
C LEU A 281 -7.46 -11.54 -3.66
N ASN A 282 -7.95 -12.65 -4.19
CA ASN A 282 -7.06 -13.74 -4.61
C ASN A 282 -6.45 -13.46 -6.00
N LYS A 283 -5.41 -14.23 -6.37
CA LYS A 283 -4.72 -14.07 -7.66
C LYS A 283 -5.67 -14.12 -8.86
N SER A 284 -6.59 -15.08 -8.89
CA SER A 284 -7.56 -15.25 -9.98
C SER A 284 -8.43 -14.00 -10.16
N LYS A 285 -8.95 -13.45 -9.06
CA LYS A 285 -9.72 -12.20 -9.06
C LYS A 285 -8.91 -11.01 -9.57
N ILE A 286 -7.67 -10.85 -9.12
CA ILE A 286 -6.80 -9.76 -9.59
C ILE A 286 -6.55 -9.87 -11.10
N LEU A 287 -6.27 -11.07 -11.62
CA LEU A 287 -6.08 -11.28 -13.05
C LEU A 287 -7.36 -10.98 -13.84
N ASN A 288 -8.53 -11.42 -13.34
CA ASN A 288 -9.82 -11.11 -13.96
C ASN A 288 -10.12 -9.60 -13.98
N TYR A 289 -9.86 -8.88 -12.89
CA TYR A 289 -10.03 -7.43 -12.83
C TYR A 289 -9.10 -6.70 -13.79
N LEU A 290 -7.84 -7.12 -13.86
CA LEU A 290 -6.88 -6.57 -14.83
C LEU A 290 -7.30 -6.84 -16.26
N GLU A 291 -7.81 -8.03 -16.59
CA GLU A 291 -8.30 -8.35 -17.93
C GLU A 291 -9.49 -7.48 -18.33
N ASN A 292 -10.47 -7.34 -17.45
CA ASN A 292 -11.65 -6.50 -17.69
C ASN A 292 -11.26 -5.03 -17.82
N PHE A 293 -10.33 -4.57 -16.98
CA PHE A 293 -9.79 -3.22 -17.05
C PHE A 293 -9.01 -2.98 -18.35
N ALA A 294 -8.17 -3.92 -18.77
CA ALA A 294 -7.38 -3.83 -20.00
C ALA A 294 -8.27 -3.67 -21.24
N LYS A 295 -9.32 -4.49 -21.36
CA LYS A 295 -10.29 -4.38 -22.46
C LYS A 295 -10.89 -2.99 -22.53
N LYS A 296 -11.37 -2.47 -21.39
CA LYS A 296 -11.98 -1.15 -21.35
C LYS A 296 -10.96 -0.02 -21.57
N LEU A 297 -9.73 -0.18 -21.11
CA LEU A 297 -8.66 0.78 -21.32
C LEU A 297 -8.26 0.86 -22.80
N GLU A 298 -8.24 -0.25 -23.52
CA GLU A 298 -8.02 -0.27 -24.98
C GLU A 298 -9.13 0.50 -25.72
N ASP A 299 -10.40 0.28 -25.38
CA ASP A 299 -11.52 1.04 -25.99
C ASP A 299 -11.38 2.56 -25.78
N GLU A 300 -10.91 2.97 -24.60
CA GLU A 300 -10.68 4.38 -24.27
C GLU A 300 -9.41 4.93 -24.93
N LYS A 301 -8.39 4.09 -25.20
CA LYS A 301 -7.16 4.47 -25.89
C LYS A 301 -7.48 5.07 -27.27
N ASP A 302 -8.36 4.41 -28.03
CA ASP A 302 -8.80 4.87 -29.35
C ASP A 302 -9.58 6.20 -29.25
N SER A 303 -10.38 6.36 -28.18
CA SER A 303 -11.16 7.57 -27.93
C SER A 303 -10.26 8.77 -27.58
N ILE A 304 -9.16 8.54 -26.85
CA ILE A 304 -8.18 9.57 -26.44
C ILE A 304 -7.52 10.21 -27.67
N GLU A 305 -7.39 9.51 -28.80
CA GLU A 305 -6.82 10.07 -30.03
C GLU A 305 -7.64 11.23 -30.62
N SER A 306 -8.93 11.32 -30.29
CA SER A 306 -9.87 12.29 -30.86
C SER A 306 -10.14 13.52 -29.98
N VAL A 307 -9.65 13.54 -28.73
CA VAL A 307 -10.04 14.52 -27.71
C VAL A 307 -8.96 15.60 -27.51
N ASN A 308 -9.41 16.86 -27.37
CA ASN A 308 -8.54 17.98 -27.02
C ASN A 308 -7.98 17.83 -25.60
N ILE A 309 -6.65 17.82 -25.46
CA ILE A 309 -5.92 17.57 -24.21
C ILE A 309 -6.31 18.48 -23.06
N GLY A 310 -6.73 19.72 -23.36
CA GLY A 310 -7.22 20.64 -22.33
C GLY A 310 -8.42 20.11 -21.54
N LYS A 311 -9.17 19.14 -22.10
CA LYS A 311 -10.31 18.50 -21.44
C LYS A 311 -9.93 17.32 -20.53
N PHE A 312 -8.73 16.75 -20.65
CA PHE A 312 -8.34 15.58 -19.85
C PHE A 312 -8.17 15.90 -18.35
N ALA A 313 -7.88 17.16 -18.02
CA ALA A 313 -7.67 17.61 -16.65
C ALA A 313 -8.98 17.76 -15.85
N ASP A 314 -10.12 17.85 -16.54
CA ASP A 314 -11.42 18.12 -15.93
C ASP A 314 -12.10 16.83 -15.48
N PHE A 315 -12.56 16.81 -14.23
CA PHE A 315 -13.39 15.71 -13.73
C PHE A 315 -14.81 15.77 -14.30
N PRO A 316 -15.46 14.61 -14.48
CA PRO A 316 -16.88 14.53 -14.71
C PRO A 316 -17.66 15.28 -13.62
N LYS A 317 -18.61 16.13 -14.03
CA LYS A 317 -19.47 16.90 -13.10
C LYS A 317 -20.63 16.05 -12.56
N LEU A 318 -20.35 14.82 -12.17
CA LEU A 318 -21.33 13.87 -11.65
C LEU A 318 -20.93 13.40 -10.25
N LYS A 319 -21.93 13.06 -9.44
CA LYS A 319 -21.68 12.40 -8.16
C LYS A 319 -21.17 10.98 -8.41
N ARG A 320 -20.29 10.52 -7.52
CA ARG A 320 -19.64 9.22 -7.66
C ARG A 320 -20.63 8.07 -7.74
N GLU A 321 -21.71 8.08 -6.95
CA GLU A 321 -22.68 6.99 -6.93
C GLU A 321 -23.35 6.82 -8.29
N LYS A 322 -23.63 7.94 -8.97
CA LYS A 322 -24.20 7.94 -10.31
C LYS A 322 -23.18 7.43 -11.34
N VAL A 323 -21.93 7.88 -11.25
CA VAL A 323 -20.84 7.42 -12.11
C VAL A 323 -20.64 5.91 -11.99
N VAL A 324 -20.56 5.38 -10.77
CA VAL A 324 -20.38 3.94 -10.53
C VAL A 324 -21.55 3.15 -11.11
N ALA A 325 -22.79 3.60 -10.91
CA ALA A 325 -23.97 2.95 -11.47
C ALA A 325 -23.97 2.97 -13.01
N GLU A 326 -23.55 4.07 -13.63
CA GLU A 326 -23.43 4.18 -15.09
C GLU A 326 -22.33 3.26 -15.63
N ILE A 327 -21.16 3.19 -14.98
CA ILE A 327 -20.07 2.28 -15.35
C ILE A 327 -20.56 0.83 -15.27
N ILE A 328 -21.14 0.40 -14.15
CA ILE A 328 -21.64 -0.98 -13.98
C ILE A 328 -22.75 -1.29 -14.99
N SER A 329 -23.66 -0.36 -15.25
CA SER A 329 -24.70 -0.55 -16.26
C SER A 329 -24.13 -0.69 -17.67
N SER A 330 -23.03 -0.01 -17.98
CA SER A 330 -22.36 -0.08 -19.29
C SER A 330 -21.42 -1.28 -19.43
N TYR A 331 -20.83 -1.73 -18.32
CA TYR A 331 -19.85 -2.80 -18.26
C TYR A 331 -20.01 -3.61 -16.97
N PRO A 332 -20.97 -4.57 -16.95
CA PRO A 332 -21.33 -5.32 -15.74
C PRO A 332 -20.19 -6.12 -15.12
N GLN A 333 -19.15 -6.45 -15.89
CA GLN A 333 -17.97 -7.17 -15.41
C GLN A 333 -17.19 -6.41 -14.31
N PHE A 334 -17.45 -5.10 -14.14
CA PHE A 334 -16.88 -4.32 -13.04
C PHE A 334 -17.68 -4.39 -11.74
N GLU A 335 -18.89 -4.96 -11.71
CA GLU A 335 -19.72 -5.05 -10.50
C GLU A 335 -18.96 -5.71 -9.35
N GLU A 336 -18.36 -6.88 -9.61
CA GLU A 336 -17.58 -7.60 -8.59
C GLU A 336 -16.35 -6.80 -8.12
N LEU A 337 -15.68 -6.05 -9.02
CA LEU A 337 -14.55 -5.19 -8.66
C LEU A 337 -15.00 -4.10 -7.68
N TYR A 338 -16.13 -3.43 -7.95
CA TYR A 338 -16.67 -2.38 -7.10
C TYR A 338 -17.12 -2.90 -5.73
N ASP A 339 -17.75 -4.08 -5.68
CA ASP A 339 -18.20 -4.71 -4.45
C ASP A 339 -17.01 -5.12 -3.56
N ASP A 340 -16.04 -5.82 -4.14
CA ASP A 340 -14.84 -6.25 -3.43
C ASP A 340 -14.05 -5.03 -2.93
N TYR A 341 -13.83 -4.05 -3.80
CA TYR A 341 -13.18 -2.78 -3.47
C TYR A 341 -13.89 -2.09 -2.31
N GLN A 342 -15.21 -1.92 -2.37
CA GLN A 342 -15.97 -1.25 -1.31
C GLN A 342 -15.80 -1.94 0.05
N GLN A 343 -15.83 -3.27 0.08
CA GLN A 343 -15.65 -4.05 1.31
C GLN A 343 -14.28 -3.78 1.95
N ILE A 344 -13.20 -3.94 1.17
CA ILE A 344 -11.84 -3.85 1.71
C ILE A 344 -11.41 -2.40 1.98
N ARG A 345 -11.90 -1.45 1.18
CA ARG A 345 -11.65 -0.01 1.35
C ARG A 345 -12.28 0.49 2.64
N ASP A 346 -13.52 0.12 2.92
CA ASP A 346 -14.20 0.56 4.14
C ASP A 346 -13.46 0.06 5.37
N ILE A 347 -13.06 -1.22 5.40
CA ILE A 347 -12.24 -1.78 6.49
C ILE A 347 -10.91 -1.03 6.62
N HIS A 348 -10.21 -0.77 5.51
CA HIS A 348 -8.96 -0.03 5.53
C HIS A 348 -9.10 1.37 6.15
N SER A 349 -10.10 2.14 5.73
CA SER A 349 -10.33 3.48 6.25
C SER A 349 -10.73 3.48 7.72
N LEU A 350 -11.55 2.53 8.15
CA LEU A 350 -11.93 2.39 9.56
C LEU A 350 -10.73 2.03 10.44
N MET A 351 -9.86 1.10 10.00
CA MET A 351 -8.61 0.79 10.71
C MET A 351 -7.69 2.00 10.80
N LYS A 352 -7.53 2.76 9.71
CA LYS A 352 -6.76 4.00 9.72
C LYS A 352 -7.34 5.01 10.70
N ILE A 353 -8.66 5.23 10.68
CA ILE A 353 -9.30 6.14 11.63
C ILE A 353 -9.01 5.70 13.08
N SER A 354 -9.20 4.42 13.42
CA SER A 354 -8.96 3.91 14.78
C SER A 354 -7.50 4.11 15.22
N ASP A 355 -6.52 3.82 14.35
CA ASP A 355 -5.09 4.05 14.65
C ASP A 355 -4.80 5.51 15.00
N TYR A 356 -5.40 6.46 14.27
CA TYR A 356 -5.25 7.88 14.56
C TYR A 356 -6.04 8.32 15.80
N ILE A 357 -7.20 7.73 16.08
CA ILE A 357 -7.94 8.02 17.32
C ILE A 357 -7.11 7.64 18.55
N LYS A 358 -6.38 6.51 18.51
CA LYS A 358 -5.45 6.13 19.61
C LYS A 358 -4.41 7.22 19.90
N LEU A 359 -3.95 7.94 18.88
CA LEU A 359 -3.06 9.11 19.04
C LEU A 359 -3.78 10.31 19.67
N ALA A 360 -5.03 10.58 19.27
CA ALA A 360 -5.81 11.64 19.91
C ALA A 360 -6.10 11.33 21.38
N LEU A 361 -6.36 10.08 21.74
CA LEU A 361 -6.67 9.67 23.12
C LEU A 361 -5.45 9.71 24.05
N SER A 362 -4.23 9.55 23.51
CA SER A 362 -2.99 9.63 24.28
C SER A 362 -2.43 11.06 24.39
N ALA A 363 -2.96 12.00 23.61
CA ALA A 363 -2.55 13.40 23.63
C ALA A 363 -3.08 14.15 24.87
N ASP A 364 -2.28 15.08 25.41
CA ASP A 364 -2.70 15.95 26.52
C ASP A 364 -3.48 17.18 25.98
N PRO A 365 -4.80 17.27 26.18
CA PRO A 365 -5.62 18.36 25.63
C PRO A 365 -5.30 19.74 26.24
N LYS A 366 -4.55 19.78 27.35
CA LYS A 366 -4.14 21.03 28.00
C LYS A 366 -2.87 21.63 27.39
N LYS A 367 -2.09 20.83 26.65
CA LYS A 367 -0.84 21.27 26.01
C LYS A 367 -1.07 21.59 24.54
N ARG A 368 -0.35 22.58 24.03
CA ARG A 368 -0.46 23.02 22.63
C ARG A 368 -0.16 21.88 21.66
N GLU A 369 0.85 21.08 21.94
CA GLU A 369 1.22 19.93 21.11
C GLU A 369 0.10 18.89 21.07
N GLY A 370 -0.54 18.62 22.21
CA GLY A 370 -1.66 17.68 22.27
C GLY A 370 -2.90 18.18 21.54
N GLN A 371 -3.19 19.48 21.62
CA GLN A 371 -4.26 20.11 20.84
C GLN A 371 -4.02 19.97 19.32
N LEU A 372 -2.78 20.20 18.87
CA LEU A 372 -2.41 20.03 17.46
C LEU A 372 -2.57 18.58 16.98
N ILE A 373 -2.22 17.60 17.82
CA ILE A 373 -2.43 16.18 17.53
C ILE A 373 -3.92 15.90 17.36
N ILE A 374 -4.77 16.37 18.27
CA ILE A 374 -6.23 16.18 18.22
C ILE A 374 -6.80 16.79 16.93
N ILE A 375 -6.43 18.03 16.59
CA ILE A 375 -6.85 18.68 15.34
C ILE A 375 -6.44 17.87 14.12
N ARG A 376 -5.20 17.37 14.11
CA ARG A 376 -4.70 16.57 12.99
C ARG A 376 -5.47 15.26 12.84
N VAL A 377 -5.83 14.62 13.96
CA VAL A 377 -6.66 13.41 13.95
C VAL A 377 -8.05 13.71 13.38
N LEU A 378 -8.69 14.83 13.75
CA LEU A 378 -9.98 15.21 13.15
C LEU A 378 -9.90 15.44 11.64
N GLN A 379 -8.81 16.04 11.16
CA GLN A 379 -8.56 16.18 9.72
C GLN A 379 -8.44 14.83 9.02
N VAL A 380 -7.71 13.89 9.63
CA VAL A 380 -7.57 12.52 9.10
C VAL A 380 -8.92 11.81 9.08
N ILE A 381 -9.72 11.91 10.15
CA ILE A 381 -11.09 11.39 10.18
C ILE A 381 -11.90 11.98 9.03
N GLY A 382 -11.97 13.30 8.93
CA GLY A 382 -12.73 13.98 7.89
C GLY A 382 -12.31 13.60 6.47
N GLU A 383 -11.02 13.42 6.24
CA GLU A 383 -10.48 12.95 4.96
C GLU A 383 -10.87 11.49 4.66
N HIS A 384 -10.81 10.59 5.64
CA HIS A 384 -11.22 9.18 5.46
C HIS A 384 -12.72 8.97 5.36
N LEU A 385 -13.55 9.95 5.74
CA LEU A 385 -15.00 9.94 5.55
C LEU A 385 -15.43 10.31 4.12
N LYS A 386 -14.51 10.66 3.21
CA LYS A 386 -14.81 11.07 1.84
C LYS A 386 -15.26 9.89 0.96
N ASN A 387 -16.22 10.17 0.08
CA ASN A 387 -16.62 9.30 -1.02
C ASN A 387 -16.75 10.11 -2.31
N THR A 388 -15.64 10.66 -2.79
CA THR A 388 -15.59 11.47 -4.02
C THR A 388 -14.96 10.68 -5.15
N LEU A 389 -15.00 11.17 -6.40
CA LEU A 389 -14.34 10.50 -7.52
C LEU A 389 -12.84 10.30 -7.29
N GLU A 390 -12.13 11.31 -6.77
CA GLU A 390 -10.67 11.27 -6.54
C GLU A 390 -10.27 10.81 -5.13
N SER A 391 -11.19 10.85 -4.17
CA SER A 391 -10.97 10.34 -2.81
C SER A 391 -12.18 9.51 -2.34
N PRO A 392 -12.36 8.30 -2.90
CA PRO A 392 -13.32 7.32 -2.42
C PRO A 392 -12.70 6.52 -1.28
N LYS A 393 -12.88 6.95 -0.03
CA LYS A 393 -12.24 6.31 1.13
C LYS A 393 -13.20 5.52 2.00
N LEU A 394 -14.46 5.92 2.08
CA LEU A 394 -15.46 5.21 2.89
C LEU A 394 -16.83 5.34 2.25
N SER A 395 -17.65 4.28 2.29
CA SER A 395 -19.02 4.35 1.78
C SER A 395 -19.85 5.40 2.53
N ASN A 396 -20.83 5.99 1.84
CA ASN A 396 -21.72 6.99 2.44
C ASN A 396 -22.46 6.42 3.66
N THR A 397 -22.95 5.19 3.56
CA THR A 397 -23.67 4.52 4.66
C THR A 397 -22.81 4.42 5.93
N THR A 398 -21.56 3.97 5.79
CA THR A 398 -20.65 3.86 6.94
C THR A 398 -20.23 5.24 7.44
N SER A 399 -19.99 6.20 6.54
CA SER A 399 -19.67 7.59 6.89
C SER A 399 -20.79 8.26 7.69
N GLU A 400 -22.04 8.11 7.25
CA GLU A 400 -23.23 8.59 7.95
C GLU A 400 -23.38 7.95 9.33
N LEU A 401 -23.18 6.63 9.44
CA LEU A 401 -23.21 5.92 10.72
C LEU A 401 -22.21 6.51 11.74
N LEU A 402 -20.97 6.78 11.30
CA LEU A 402 -19.96 7.39 12.17
C LEU A 402 -20.35 8.83 12.56
N LEU A 403 -20.82 9.64 11.63
CA LEU A 403 -21.21 11.04 11.89
C LEU A 403 -22.46 11.14 12.78
N LEU A 404 -23.38 10.17 12.69
CA LEU A 404 -24.57 10.08 13.54
C LEU A 404 -24.25 9.74 15.00
N SER A 405 -23.10 9.11 15.26
CA SER A 405 -22.63 8.83 16.62
C SER A 405 -22.15 10.08 17.38
N LEU A 406 -21.99 11.21 16.68
CA LEU A 406 -21.41 12.44 17.19
C LEU A 406 -22.46 13.53 17.47
N PRO A 407 -22.21 14.40 18.47
CA PRO A 407 -22.95 15.64 18.63
C PRO A 407 -22.86 16.53 17.38
N LYS A 408 -23.89 17.36 17.16
CA LYS A 408 -23.99 18.25 16.00
C LYS A 408 -22.75 19.14 15.83
N ASN A 409 -22.25 19.74 16.91
CA ASN A 409 -21.10 20.64 16.87
C ASN A 409 -19.82 19.93 16.40
N THR A 410 -19.55 18.73 16.92
CA THR A 410 -18.37 17.93 16.53
C THR A 410 -18.45 17.45 15.08
N ARG A 411 -19.67 17.12 14.62
CA ARG A 411 -19.92 16.81 13.21
C ARG A 411 -19.56 17.98 12.30
N GLU A 412 -20.00 19.19 12.64
CA GLU A 412 -19.69 20.40 11.89
C GLU A 412 -18.17 20.65 11.85
N VAL A 413 -17.49 20.57 12.99
CA VAL A 413 -16.03 20.71 13.08
C VAL A 413 -15.28 19.72 12.18
N ILE A 414 -15.67 18.44 12.17
CA ILE A 414 -15.04 17.43 11.29
C ILE A 414 -15.27 17.76 9.81
N ILE A 415 -16.48 18.18 9.43
CA ILE A 415 -16.82 18.56 8.06
C ILE A 415 -16.04 19.82 7.63
N ASP A 416 -15.89 20.79 8.52
CA ASP A 416 -15.17 22.03 8.24
C ASP A 416 -13.66 21.80 8.13
N LEU A 417 -13.08 21.03 9.06
CA LEU A 417 -11.66 20.65 9.02
C LEU A 417 -11.33 19.79 7.80
N ARG A 418 -12.23 18.90 7.38
CA ARG A 418 -12.12 18.17 6.11
C ARG A 418 -11.97 19.13 4.93
N ASN A 419 -12.72 20.23 4.91
CA ASN A 419 -12.71 21.21 3.82
C ASN A 419 -11.56 22.23 3.95
N SER A 420 -10.89 22.30 5.12
CA SER A 420 -9.75 23.20 5.42
C SER A 420 -8.51 23.02 4.56
N LEU A 421 -8.31 21.83 4.01
CA LEU A 421 -7.19 21.56 3.12
C LEU A 421 -7.48 21.95 1.66
N SER A 422 -8.71 22.34 1.33
CA SER A 422 -9.15 22.64 -0.04
C SER A 422 -9.55 24.10 -0.27
N HIS A 423 -9.84 24.87 0.79
CA HIS A 423 -10.35 26.25 0.67
C HIS A 423 -9.82 27.19 1.75
N ALA A 424 -9.46 28.43 1.35
CA ALA A 424 -8.93 29.47 2.24
C ALA A 424 -9.87 29.82 3.43
N TYR A 425 -11.19 29.79 3.22
CA TYR A 425 -12.20 30.01 4.25
C TYR A 425 -12.17 28.95 5.37
N SER A 426 -11.76 27.73 5.04
CA SER A 426 -11.71 26.65 6.03
C SER A 426 -10.37 26.65 6.80
N LEU A 427 -9.34 27.37 6.31
CA LEU A 427 -8.09 27.63 7.04
C LEU A 427 -8.29 28.64 8.18
N SER A 428 -9.15 29.65 7.99
CA SER A 428 -9.48 30.60 9.06
C SER A 428 -10.25 29.91 10.20
N LYS A 429 -11.12 28.94 9.89
CA LYS A 429 -11.83 28.16 10.92
C LYS A 429 -10.91 27.24 11.73
N ARG A 430 -9.87 26.70 11.10
CA ARG A 430 -8.80 25.98 11.82
C ARG A 430 -8.06 26.93 12.77
N THR A 431 -7.71 28.12 12.29
CA THR A 431 -7.04 29.16 13.09
C THR A 431 -7.92 29.58 14.27
N GLU A 432 -9.23 29.72 14.06
CA GLU A 432 -10.22 30.01 15.10
C GLU A 432 -10.26 28.91 16.18
N ILE A 433 -10.28 27.62 15.80
CA ILE A 433 -10.22 26.50 16.76
C ILE A 433 -8.89 26.51 17.53
N GLU A 434 -7.81 26.86 16.84
CA GLU A 434 -6.47 26.90 17.42
C GLU A 434 -6.25 28.08 18.39
N GLU A 435 -6.93 29.21 18.19
CA GLU A 435 -6.72 30.46 18.94
C GLU A 435 -7.78 30.72 20.02
N ASN A 436 -9.03 30.26 19.82
CA ASN A 436 -10.18 30.70 20.63
C ASN A 436 -10.83 29.60 21.48
N THR A 437 -10.28 28.38 21.50
CA THR A 437 -10.89 27.25 22.21
C THR A 437 -10.05 26.76 23.38
N ASP A 438 -10.70 26.58 24.53
CA ASP A 438 -10.05 26.16 25.77
C ASP A 438 -9.79 24.65 25.81
N ALA A 439 -9.05 24.18 26.83
CA ALA A 439 -8.76 22.76 27.02
C ALA A 439 -10.01 21.89 27.24
N SER A 440 -11.13 22.48 27.65
CA SER A 440 -12.39 21.76 27.88
C SER A 440 -13.01 21.32 26.55
N PHE A 441 -12.91 22.16 25.51
CA PHE A 441 -13.32 21.80 24.16
C PHE A 441 -12.55 20.58 23.63
N PHE A 442 -11.22 20.60 23.74
CA PHE A 442 -10.39 19.48 23.26
C PHE A 442 -10.64 18.18 24.03
N THR A 443 -10.92 18.29 25.33
CA THR A 443 -11.35 17.14 26.15
C THR A 443 -12.71 16.60 25.66
N GLY A 444 -13.66 17.47 25.33
CA GLY A 444 -14.94 17.10 24.71
C GLY A 444 -14.76 16.38 23.38
N VAL A 445 -13.89 16.90 22.51
CA VAL A 445 -13.55 16.30 21.22
C VAL A 445 -12.90 14.92 21.38
N GLN A 446 -11.99 14.73 22.34
CA GLN A 446 -11.42 13.40 22.64
C GLN A 446 -12.48 12.39 23.08
N ASN A 447 -13.45 12.83 23.90
CA ASN A 447 -14.56 11.96 24.30
C ASN A 447 -15.45 11.59 23.10
N ASP A 448 -15.61 12.50 22.14
CA ASP A 448 -16.35 12.25 20.92
C ASP A 448 -15.60 11.34 19.95
N THR A 449 -14.29 11.51 19.76
CA THR A 449 -13.49 10.58 18.95
C THR A 449 -13.47 9.17 19.57
N LYS A 450 -13.51 9.04 20.89
CA LYS A 450 -13.71 7.74 21.57
C LYS A 450 -15.05 7.08 21.19
N LYS A 451 -16.12 7.86 20.99
CA LYS A 451 -17.41 7.31 20.51
C LYS A 451 -17.30 6.78 19.08
N ILE A 452 -16.54 7.45 18.21
CA ILE A 452 -16.26 6.95 16.86
C ILE A 452 -15.51 5.63 16.94
N ASP A 453 -14.45 5.55 17.75
CA ASP A 453 -13.64 4.32 17.91
C ASP A 453 -14.48 3.15 18.38
N ASN A 454 -15.39 3.38 19.33
CA ASN A 454 -16.37 2.40 19.78
C ASN A 454 -17.23 1.84 18.61
N VAL A 455 -17.76 2.70 17.74
CA VAL A 455 -18.55 2.28 16.57
C VAL A 455 -17.69 1.54 15.55
N ILE A 456 -16.45 2.00 15.33
CA ILE A 456 -15.49 1.34 14.44
C ILE A 456 -15.18 -0.09 14.93
N THR A 457 -14.94 -0.25 16.22
CA THR A 457 -14.68 -1.55 16.84
C THR A 457 -15.85 -2.51 16.65
N ASP A 458 -17.09 -2.04 16.81
CA ASP A 458 -18.30 -2.82 16.54
C ASP A 458 -18.38 -3.27 15.06
N ILE A 459 -18.10 -2.36 14.11
CA ILE A 459 -18.08 -2.67 12.67
C ILE A 459 -16.99 -3.69 12.33
N HIS A 460 -15.76 -3.50 12.83
CA HIS A 460 -14.64 -4.41 12.60
C HIS A 460 -14.95 -5.82 13.10
N TYR A 461 -15.51 -5.93 14.29
CA TYR A 461 -15.89 -7.22 14.85
C TYR A 461 -16.95 -7.93 14.00
N ASN A 462 -17.98 -7.21 13.56
CA ASN A 462 -18.99 -7.75 12.65
C ASN A 462 -18.38 -8.24 11.32
N ASN A 463 -17.41 -7.50 10.78
CA ASN A 463 -16.69 -7.92 9.57
C ASN A 463 -15.83 -9.16 9.82
N LYS A 464 -15.18 -9.28 10.99
CA LYS A 464 -14.42 -10.49 11.39
C LYS A 464 -15.33 -11.71 11.51
N ILE A 465 -16.54 -11.58 12.07
CA ILE A 465 -17.52 -12.68 12.13
C ILE A 465 -17.95 -13.10 10.73
N LYS A 466 -18.33 -12.13 9.87
CA LYS A 466 -18.73 -12.41 8.49
C LYS A 466 -17.64 -13.15 7.73
N MET A 467 -16.40 -12.68 7.85
CA MET A 467 -15.24 -13.30 7.23
C MET A 467 -15.02 -14.73 7.74
N THR A 468 -15.08 -14.94 9.06
CA THR A 468 -14.93 -16.27 9.67
C THR A 468 -16.01 -17.24 9.17
N LYS A 469 -17.28 -16.79 9.10
CA LYS A 469 -18.38 -17.58 8.54
C LYS A 469 -18.13 -17.94 7.08
N MET A 470 -17.67 -16.98 6.27
CA MET A 470 -17.37 -17.23 4.86
C MET A 470 -16.28 -18.30 4.70
N LEU A 471 -15.18 -18.18 5.44
CA LEU A 471 -14.07 -19.14 5.38
C LEU A 471 -14.49 -20.53 5.88
N LEU A 472 -15.23 -20.62 6.99
CA LEU A 472 -15.77 -21.89 7.48
C LEU A 472 -16.73 -22.51 6.46
N LYS A 473 -17.55 -21.72 5.77
CA LYS A 473 -18.44 -22.22 4.71
C LYS A 473 -17.66 -22.76 3.53
N ARG A 474 -16.56 -22.12 3.13
CA ARG A 474 -15.65 -22.64 2.10
C ARG A 474 -15.04 -23.98 2.52
N ILE A 475 -14.59 -24.12 3.76
CA ILE A 475 -14.07 -25.40 4.30
C ILE A 475 -15.18 -26.47 4.31
N ALA A 476 -16.36 -26.14 4.82
CA ALA A 476 -17.48 -27.08 4.87
C ALA A 476 -17.88 -27.60 3.48
N ASN A 477 -17.80 -26.76 2.47
CA ASN A 477 -18.15 -27.08 1.09
C ASN A 477 -16.99 -27.67 0.28
N SER A 478 -15.77 -27.67 0.79
CA SER A 478 -14.59 -27.99 -0.03
C SER A 478 -14.60 -29.42 -0.55
N GLU A 479 -14.27 -29.61 -1.84
CA GLU A 479 -14.23 -30.93 -2.47
C GLU A 479 -12.82 -31.53 -2.47
N SER A 480 -11.80 -30.68 -2.42
CA SER A 480 -10.39 -31.09 -2.51
C SER A 480 -9.53 -30.62 -1.32
N LEU A 481 -8.38 -31.28 -1.14
CA LEU A 481 -7.34 -30.80 -0.23
C LEU A 481 -6.75 -29.47 -0.69
N GLY A 482 -6.69 -29.23 -2.00
CA GLY A 482 -6.20 -27.99 -2.60
C GLY A 482 -6.97 -26.77 -2.10
N GLU A 483 -8.30 -26.83 -2.11
CA GLU A 483 -9.16 -25.75 -1.61
C GLU A 483 -8.94 -25.43 -0.13
N ILE A 484 -8.66 -26.45 0.70
CA ILE A 484 -8.36 -26.24 2.13
C ILE A 484 -6.98 -25.60 2.29
N LYS A 485 -6.00 -26.01 1.48
CA LYS A 485 -4.66 -25.40 1.46
C LYS A 485 -4.72 -23.93 1.04
N GLU A 486 -5.49 -23.59 0.01
CA GLU A 486 -5.71 -22.19 -0.38
C GLU A 486 -6.25 -21.34 0.77
N ILE A 487 -7.20 -21.88 1.55
CA ILE A 487 -7.75 -21.19 2.74
C ILE A 487 -6.69 -21.01 3.83
N ALA A 488 -5.82 -22.01 4.03
CA ALA A 488 -4.71 -21.91 4.97
C ALA A 488 -3.69 -20.84 4.53
N GLU A 489 -3.37 -20.78 3.24
CA GLU A 489 -2.42 -19.81 2.67
C GLU A 489 -2.86 -18.36 2.87
N LEU A 490 -4.17 -18.08 2.99
CA LEU A 490 -4.69 -16.73 3.30
C LEU A 490 -4.09 -16.14 4.59
N PHE A 491 -3.65 -16.99 5.51
CA PHE A 491 -3.13 -16.58 6.82
C PHE A 491 -1.60 -16.43 6.88
N SER A 492 -0.86 -16.84 5.83
CA SER A 492 0.60 -16.84 5.78
C SER A 492 1.24 -15.49 6.15
N ASN A 493 0.61 -14.38 5.77
CA ASN A 493 1.06 -13.01 6.04
C ASN A 493 0.14 -12.23 6.99
N VAL A 494 -0.68 -12.92 7.78
CA VAL A 494 -1.59 -12.28 8.76
C VAL A 494 -0.89 -12.17 10.12
N LYS A 495 -1.01 -11.01 10.77
CA LYS A 495 -0.70 -10.91 12.21
C LYS A 495 -1.90 -11.45 12.97
N LEU A 496 -1.78 -12.71 13.44
CA LEU A 496 -2.83 -13.45 14.15
C LEU A 496 -2.86 -13.20 15.66
N ASP A 497 -2.08 -12.23 16.13
CA ASP A 497 -1.90 -11.96 17.55
C ASP A 497 -2.84 -10.82 17.96
N GLU A 498 -3.62 -11.05 19.04
CA GLU A 498 -4.53 -10.12 19.75
C GLU A 498 -6.02 -10.03 19.35
N ILE A 499 -6.57 -10.90 18.48
CA ILE A 499 -8.02 -10.83 18.18
C ILE A 499 -8.93 -11.34 19.34
N ILE A 500 -8.36 -11.94 20.41
CA ILE A 500 -9.14 -12.60 21.47
C ILE A 500 -8.76 -12.04 22.85
N SER A 501 -9.09 -10.78 23.12
CA SER A 501 -9.20 -10.29 24.51
C SER A 501 -10.08 -9.06 24.71
N GLU A 502 -10.60 -8.43 23.65
CA GLU A 502 -11.44 -7.25 23.87
C GLU A 502 -12.79 -7.66 24.45
N ASN A 503 -13.12 -7.05 25.59
CA ASN A 503 -14.37 -7.21 26.31
C ASN A 503 -15.53 -6.82 25.40
N PHE A 504 -16.08 -7.83 24.73
CA PHE A 504 -17.36 -7.76 24.04
C PHE A 504 -18.44 -7.36 25.05
N LYS A 505 -18.73 -6.06 25.08
CA LYS A 505 -20.09 -5.61 25.31
C LYS A 505 -20.56 -5.19 23.93
N MET A 506 -21.54 -5.90 23.35
CA MET A 506 -22.28 -5.32 22.24
C MET A 506 -22.81 -3.97 22.73
N MET A 507 -22.10 -2.91 22.37
CA MET A 507 -22.42 -1.58 22.85
C MET A 507 -23.79 -1.16 22.35
N GLU A 508 -24.24 -1.70 21.22
CA GLU A 508 -25.57 -1.51 20.68
C GLU A 508 -26.68 -2.03 21.60
N TYR A 509 -26.56 -3.22 22.21
CA TYR A 509 -27.59 -3.72 23.14
C TYR A 509 -27.58 -2.96 24.46
N VAL A 510 -26.40 -2.69 25.02
CA VAL A 510 -26.30 -1.91 26.26
C VAL A 510 -26.79 -0.47 26.02
N LYS A 511 -26.53 0.12 24.84
CA LYS A 511 -27.08 1.43 24.46
C LYS A 511 -28.58 1.35 24.21
N LEU A 512 -29.09 0.33 23.54
CA LEU A 512 -30.52 0.16 23.28
C LEU A 512 -31.27 -0.06 24.59
N GLU A 513 -30.78 -0.93 25.46
CA GLU A 513 -31.30 -1.14 26.81
C GLU A 513 -31.28 0.17 27.60
N LYS A 514 -30.18 0.92 27.54
CA LYS A 514 -30.09 2.24 28.19
C LYS A 514 -31.07 3.25 27.59
N LEU A 515 -31.23 3.31 26.28
CA LEU A 515 -32.18 4.21 25.61
C LEU A 515 -33.63 3.85 25.91
N ILE A 516 -33.96 2.55 25.94
CA ILE A 516 -35.28 2.07 26.33
C ILE A 516 -35.53 2.32 27.81
N LYS A 517 -34.51 2.19 28.66
CA LYS A 517 -34.59 2.55 30.08
C LYS A 517 -34.77 4.06 30.26
N GLU A 518 -33.99 4.88 29.58
CA GLU A 518 -34.16 6.35 29.58
C GLU A 518 -35.55 6.74 29.05
N LEU A 519 -36.05 6.10 28.00
CA LEU A 519 -37.41 6.30 27.50
C LEU A 519 -38.44 5.92 28.57
N SER A 520 -38.27 4.77 29.23
CA SER A 520 -39.14 4.31 30.33
C SER A 520 -39.13 5.30 31.49
N ASP A 521 -37.96 5.79 31.89
CA ASP A 521 -37.79 6.72 33.00
C ASP A 521 -38.38 8.11 32.68
N ASN A 522 -38.35 8.53 31.40
CA ASN A 522 -38.95 9.78 30.93
C ASN A 522 -40.47 9.73 30.78
N VAL A 523 -41.08 8.55 30.71
CA VAL A 523 -42.55 8.40 30.68
C VAL A 523 -43.08 8.38 32.11
N THR A 524 -43.47 9.55 32.62
CA THR A 524 -44.10 9.71 33.93
C THR A 524 -45.48 9.02 33.98
N GLU A 525 -45.78 8.34 35.08
CA GLU A 525 -47.05 7.63 35.31
C GLU A 525 -47.43 6.64 34.19
N GLN A 526 -46.58 5.63 33.97
CA GLN A 526 -46.83 4.60 32.94
C GLN A 526 -48.16 3.87 33.14
N THR A 527 -48.98 3.84 32.10
CA THR A 527 -50.22 3.06 32.04
C THR A 527 -49.94 1.55 32.02
N ASN A 528 -50.95 0.72 32.33
CA ASN A 528 -50.83 -0.73 32.19
C ASN A 528 -50.50 -1.16 30.75
N TYR A 529 -50.95 -0.38 29.75
CA TYR A 529 -50.62 -0.61 28.35
C TYR A 529 -49.14 -0.36 28.06
N GLU A 530 -48.59 0.78 28.48
CA GLU A 530 -47.17 1.13 28.30
C GLU A 530 -46.23 0.19 29.05
N LYS A 531 -46.57 -0.19 30.29
CA LYS A 531 -45.83 -1.21 31.06
C LYS A 531 -45.76 -2.54 30.32
N LYS A 532 -46.84 -2.94 29.64
CA LYS A 532 -46.87 -4.16 28.82
C LYS A 532 -45.98 -4.02 27.59
N LEU A 533 -45.96 -2.86 26.93
CA LEU A 533 -45.08 -2.60 25.78
C LEU A 533 -43.60 -2.60 26.18
N PHE A 534 -43.21 -1.92 27.27
CA PHE A 534 -41.83 -1.97 27.78
C PHE A 534 -41.41 -3.39 28.17
N LYS A 535 -42.31 -4.18 28.79
CA LYS A 535 -42.02 -5.59 29.09
C LYS A 535 -41.78 -6.42 27.83
N LEU A 536 -42.55 -6.19 26.76
CA LEU A 536 -42.34 -6.86 25.47
C LEU A 536 -40.98 -6.48 24.87
N ILE A 537 -40.64 -5.19 24.86
CA ILE A 537 -39.34 -4.71 24.39
C ILE A 537 -38.20 -5.36 25.20
N ASN A 538 -38.28 -5.34 26.53
CA ASN A 538 -37.26 -5.94 27.40
C ASN A 538 -37.12 -7.46 27.22
N ASN A 539 -38.22 -8.17 26.96
CA ASN A 539 -38.15 -9.61 26.64
C ASN A 539 -37.41 -9.86 25.32
N ILE A 540 -37.63 -9.03 24.30
CA ILE A 540 -36.91 -9.12 23.02
C ILE A 540 -35.41 -8.82 23.23
N ILE A 541 -35.08 -7.78 24.02
CA ILE A 541 -33.70 -7.40 24.35
C ILE A 541 -32.98 -8.50 25.15
N ASN A 542 -33.60 -9.06 26.20
CA ASN A 542 -32.99 -10.12 27.01
C ASN A 542 -32.78 -11.42 26.22
N CYS A 543 -33.74 -11.77 25.34
CA CYS A 543 -33.59 -12.90 24.42
C CYS A 543 -32.40 -12.65 23.48
N ALA A 544 -32.24 -11.43 22.98
CA ALA A 544 -31.14 -11.04 22.12
C ALA A 544 -29.76 -11.07 22.80
N GLU A 545 -29.66 -10.63 24.06
CA GLU A 545 -28.41 -10.61 24.84
C GLU A 545 -27.84 -12.02 25.04
N SER A 546 -28.68 -12.98 25.47
CA SER A 546 -28.27 -14.38 25.64
C SER A 546 -27.78 -15.05 24.34
N GLN A 547 -28.27 -14.61 23.18
CA GLN A 547 -27.85 -15.11 21.87
C GLN A 547 -26.52 -14.49 21.43
N SER A 548 -26.28 -13.23 21.80
CA SER A 548 -25.04 -12.50 21.51
C SER A 548 -23.81 -13.12 22.18
N GLU A 549 -23.94 -13.58 23.43
CA GLU A 549 -22.85 -14.27 24.15
C GLU A 549 -22.44 -15.60 23.49
N ASN A 550 -23.41 -16.33 22.94
CA ASN A 550 -23.17 -17.58 22.22
C ASN A 550 -22.41 -17.31 20.91
N ILE A 551 -22.83 -16.31 20.12
CA ILE A 551 -22.16 -15.92 18.87
C ILE A 551 -20.69 -15.55 19.10
N ARG A 552 -20.37 -14.88 20.21
CA ARG A 552 -18.98 -14.55 20.57
C ARG A 552 -18.15 -15.82 20.84
N THR A 553 -18.67 -16.73 21.66
CA THR A 553 -17.99 -17.98 22.00
C THR A 553 -17.76 -18.83 20.75
N ASP A 554 -18.76 -18.88 19.87
CA ASP A 554 -18.69 -19.58 18.60
C ASP A 554 -17.67 -18.92 17.67
N TYR A 555 -17.69 -17.58 17.53
CA TYR A 555 -16.69 -16.82 16.77
C TYR A 555 -15.26 -17.17 17.21
N VAL A 556 -14.99 -17.09 18.51
CA VAL A 556 -13.67 -17.45 19.09
C VAL A 556 -13.30 -18.89 18.74
N THR A 557 -14.26 -19.81 18.81
CA THR A 557 -14.05 -21.23 18.49
C THR A 557 -13.78 -21.44 17.00
N GLY A 558 -14.52 -20.79 16.11
CA GLY A 558 -14.31 -20.84 14.66
C GLY A 558 -13.00 -20.22 14.23
N PHE A 559 -12.63 -19.08 14.82
CA PHE A 559 -11.34 -18.46 14.57
C PHE A 559 -10.18 -19.34 15.05
N LYS A 560 -10.30 -19.99 16.21
CA LYS A 560 -9.32 -20.99 16.67
C LYS A 560 -9.22 -22.17 15.71
N LEU A 561 -10.32 -22.65 15.15
CA LEU A 561 -10.30 -23.71 14.13
C LEU A 561 -9.52 -23.25 12.89
N LEU A 562 -9.79 -22.04 12.38
CA LEU A 562 -9.06 -21.47 11.23
C LEU A 562 -7.56 -21.36 11.54
N LYS A 563 -7.19 -20.84 12.72
CA LYS A 563 -5.79 -20.78 13.16
C LYS A 563 -5.14 -22.17 13.24
N SER A 564 -5.85 -23.18 13.75
CA SER A 564 -5.33 -24.54 13.78
C SER A 564 -5.08 -25.09 12.38
N ILE A 565 -5.96 -24.83 11.41
CA ILE A 565 -5.78 -25.25 10.01
C ILE A 565 -4.47 -24.70 9.43
N THR A 566 -4.11 -23.45 9.75
CA THR A 566 -2.86 -22.84 9.28
C THR A 566 -1.62 -23.52 9.85
N ASN A 567 -1.69 -24.09 11.04
CA ASN A 567 -0.57 -24.86 11.61
C ASN A 567 -0.46 -26.26 10.99
N PHE A 568 -1.56 -26.81 10.47
CA PHE A 568 -1.61 -28.14 9.87
C PHE A 568 -1.14 -28.18 8.42
N SER A 569 -1.26 -27.07 7.66
CA SER A 569 -0.83 -27.01 6.26
C SER A 569 0.67 -27.21 6.07
N ASP A 570 1.46 -26.87 7.09
CA ASP A 570 2.93 -26.82 7.01
C ASP A 570 3.61 -28.10 7.51
N THR A 571 2.88 -29.01 8.17
CA THR A 571 3.52 -30.03 9.03
C THR A 571 3.08 -31.49 8.84
N LEU A 572 2.02 -31.82 8.09
CA LEU A 572 1.56 -33.22 7.96
C LEU A 572 0.94 -33.54 6.59
N GLU A 573 1.09 -34.79 6.14
CA GLU A 573 0.27 -35.38 5.08
C GLU A 573 -1.20 -35.38 5.54
N ILE A 574 -1.99 -34.43 5.04
CA ILE A 574 -3.41 -34.32 5.35
C ILE A 574 -4.14 -35.45 4.61
N ASP A 575 -4.58 -36.47 5.35
CA ASP A 575 -5.38 -37.57 4.80
C ASP A 575 -6.87 -37.21 4.63
N HIS A 576 -7.62 -38.07 3.94
CA HIS A 576 -9.05 -37.88 3.70
C HIS A 576 -9.89 -37.82 5.00
N ASN A 577 -9.45 -38.47 6.08
CA ASN A 577 -10.15 -38.48 7.36
C ASN A 577 -9.99 -37.14 8.10
N VAL A 578 -8.83 -36.51 8.00
CA VAL A 578 -8.57 -35.17 8.54
C VAL A 578 -9.46 -34.15 7.85
N ILE A 579 -9.55 -34.19 6.51
CA ILE A 579 -10.45 -33.32 5.72
C ILE A 579 -11.90 -33.50 6.19
N LYS A 580 -12.38 -34.75 6.27
CA LYS A 580 -13.75 -35.04 6.71
C LYS A 580 -14.03 -34.50 8.12
N ARG A 581 -13.08 -34.63 9.05
CA ARG A 581 -13.21 -34.07 10.41
C ARG A 581 -13.25 -32.54 10.40
N MET A 582 -12.41 -31.89 9.59
CA MET A 582 -12.41 -30.44 9.44
C MET A 582 -13.75 -29.92 8.92
N LYS A 583 -14.30 -30.57 7.88
CA LYS A 583 -15.63 -30.24 7.33
C LYS A 583 -16.73 -30.35 8.39
N ILE A 584 -16.78 -31.46 9.11
CA ILE A 584 -17.78 -31.68 10.19
C ILE A 584 -17.64 -30.61 11.29
N CYS A 585 -16.42 -30.27 11.68
CA CYS A 585 -16.18 -29.23 12.69
C CYS A 585 -16.62 -27.85 12.18
N ALA A 586 -16.27 -27.49 10.95
CA ALA A 586 -16.68 -26.24 10.31
C ALA A 586 -18.22 -26.12 10.24
N ASP A 587 -18.90 -27.17 9.78
CA ASP A 587 -20.36 -27.24 9.72
C ASP A 587 -21.02 -27.08 11.10
N ARG A 588 -20.47 -27.74 12.11
CA ARG A 588 -20.99 -27.64 13.48
C ARG A 588 -20.88 -26.21 14.00
N ILE A 589 -19.73 -25.56 13.81
CA ILE A 589 -19.50 -24.19 14.27
C ILE A 589 -20.39 -23.21 13.49
N LEU A 590 -20.53 -23.38 12.17
CA LEU A 590 -21.41 -22.54 11.34
C LEU A 590 -22.86 -22.55 11.84
N LYS A 591 -23.39 -23.74 12.17
CA LYS A 591 -24.74 -23.88 12.74
C LYS A 591 -24.90 -23.07 14.03
N CYS A 592 -23.89 -23.06 14.88
CA CYS A 592 -23.89 -22.31 16.14
C CYS A 592 -23.75 -20.79 15.91
N MET A 593 -22.97 -20.35 14.91
CA MET A 593 -22.79 -18.93 14.57
C MET A 593 -23.99 -18.26 13.87
N THR A 594 -25.02 -19.00 13.48
CA THR A 594 -26.22 -18.42 12.83
C THR A 594 -26.94 -17.49 13.82
N PRO A 595 -27.19 -16.20 13.47
CA PRO A 595 -27.93 -15.31 14.37
C PRO A 595 -29.34 -15.88 14.55
N LYS A 596 -29.74 -16.14 15.80
CA LYS A 596 -31.12 -16.52 16.13
C LYS A 596 -32.07 -15.31 16.26
N ILE A 597 -31.53 -14.09 16.12
CA ILE A 597 -32.31 -12.85 16.09
C ILE A 597 -32.45 -12.43 14.63
N GLU A 598 -33.67 -12.50 14.13
CA GLU A 598 -33.98 -12.00 12.79
C GLU A 598 -34.13 -10.47 12.82
N PRO A 599 -33.84 -9.76 11.70
CA PRO A 599 -34.13 -8.34 11.51
C PRO A 599 -35.56 -7.92 11.91
N HIS A 600 -36.50 -8.87 11.98
CA HIS A 600 -37.84 -8.65 12.52
C HIS A 600 -37.82 -8.10 13.96
N SER A 601 -36.81 -8.44 14.78
CA SER A 601 -36.81 -8.13 16.22
C SER A 601 -36.54 -6.65 16.48
N LEU A 602 -35.63 -6.03 15.71
CA LEU A 602 -35.38 -4.59 15.77
C LEU A 602 -36.54 -3.79 15.19
N LYS A 603 -37.15 -4.28 14.10
CA LYS A 603 -38.37 -3.71 13.53
C LYS A 603 -39.51 -3.74 14.54
N GLU A 604 -39.68 -4.85 15.25
CA GLU A 604 -40.68 -5.01 16.30
C GLU A 604 -40.42 -4.07 17.49
N ILE A 605 -39.16 -3.93 17.96
CA ILE A 605 -38.81 -2.94 18.98
C ILE A 605 -39.14 -1.52 18.52
N ALA A 606 -38.84 -1.16 17.27
CA ALA A 606 -39.17 0.15 16.71
C ALA A 606 -40.69 0.39 16.65
N GLU A 607 -41.47 -0.59 16.19
CA GLU A 607 -42.93 -0.53 16.17
C GLU A 607 -43.53 -0.39 17.57
N LEU A 608 -43.02 -1.15 18.54
CA LEU A 608 -43.44 -1.05 19.94
C LEU A 608 -43.08 0.33 20.53
N SER A 609 -41.91 0.87 20.20
CA SER A 609 -41.48 2.21 20.63
C SER A 609 -42.35 3.32 20.03
N ILE A 610 -42.77 3.20 18.76
CA ILE A 610 -43.72 4.12 18.12
C ILE A 610 -45.09 4.07 18.82
N ARG A 611 -45.56 2.89 19.23
CA ARG A 611 -46.82 2.74 19.98
C ARG A 611 -46.74 3.42 21.35
N ILE A 612 -45.60 3.31 22.04
CA ILE A 612 -45.34 4.04 23.28
C ILE A 612 -45.41 5.55 23.02
N PHE A 613 -44.71 6.04 21.98
CA PHE A 613 -44.74 7.46 21.62
C PHE A 613 -46.16 7.97 21.34
N HIS A 614 -46.97 7.23 20.59
CA HIS A 614 -48.37 7.61 20.32
C HIS A 614 -49.21 7.66 21.59
N SER A 615 -49.07 6.67 22.48
CA SER A 615 -49.77 6.63 23.77
C SER A 615 -49.44 7.86 24.63
N VAL A 616 -48.14 8.16 24.76
CA VAL A 616 -47.65 9.31 25.54
C VAL A 616 -48.08 10.63 24.92
N ARG A 617 -47.99 10.77 23.60
CA ARG A 617 -48.39 11.98 22.87
C ARG A 617 -49.87 12.30 23.05
N LEU A 618 -50.75 11.30 23.01
CA LEU A 618 -52.19 11.49 23.21
C LEU A 618 -52.50 12.02 24.62
N ARG A 619 -51.78 11.55 25.64
CA ARG A 619 -51.91 12.06 27.01
C ARG A 619 -51.45 13.50 27.13
N ILE A 620 -50.29 13.83 26.57
CA ILE A 620 -49.76 15.22 26.55
C ILE A 620 -50.69 16.18 25.79
N GLN A 621 -51.38 15.70 24.75
CA GLN A 621 -52.36 16.49 24.02
C GLN A 621 -53.65 16.71 24.82
N ASN A 622 -54.13 15.70 25.54
CA ASN A 622 -55.33 15.83 26.39
C ASN A 622 -55.07 16.73 27.62
N ASP A 623 -53.90 16.62 28.26
CA ASP A 623 -53.51 17.49 29.39
C ASP A 623 -53.34 18.98 29.02
N LYS A 624 -53.18 19.28 27.72
CA LYS A 624 -53.13 20.65 27.19
C LYS A 624 -54.49 21.20 26.79
N VAL A 625 -55.52 20.36 26.68
CA VAL A 625 -56.90 20.77 26.37
C VAL A 625 -57.71 21.01 27.65
N ASP A 626 -57.28 20.41 28.77
CA ASP A 626 -57.87 20.61 30.11
C ASP A 626 -57.19 21.73 30.95
N LYS A 627 -56.36 22.58 30.32
CA LYS A 627 -55.86 23.86 30.86
C LYS A 627 -56.28 25.01 29.95
#